data_AF-A0A5D0U4H0-F1
#
_entry.id   AF-A0A5D0U4H0-F1
#
_cell.length_a   1.000
_cell.length_b   1.000
_cell.length_c   1.000
_cell.angle_alpha   90.00
_cell.angle_beta   90.00
_cell.angle_gamma   90.00
#
_symmetry.space_group_name_H-M   'P 1'
#
loop_
_entity.id
_entity.type
_entity.pdbx_description
1 polymer ?
#
loop_
_entity_poly.entity_id
_entity_poly.type
_entity_poly.pdbx_seq_one_letter_code
_entity_poly.pdbx_strand_id
1 'polypeptide(L)'
;MTAVRIVVSVVVLALALSGCKVMQRISEGAYRNAVSDGVVDDLKAQGIELRKRPECTSPKRETEATVQVTCTARTRAGEPVLVSGVAYDADTDRPRESYVVTIAGREVLRQNCLGIGCG
;
A
#
# COMPACT_ATOMS: atom_id res chain seq x y z
N MET A 1 -44.18 31.32 -8.81
CA MET A 1 -43.83 29.92 -9.18
C MET A 1 -42.33 29.73 -9.50
N THR A 2 -41.45 30.61 -9.03
CA THR A 2 -40.00 30.55 -9.28
C THR A 2 -39.20 30.09 -8.06
N ALA A 3 -39.63 30.46 -6.84
CA ALA A 3 -38.95 30.10 -5.60
C ALA A 3 -38.94 28.58 -5.33
N VAL A 4 -40.02 27.87 -5.66
CA VAL A 4 -40.15 26.41 -5.44
C VAL A 4 -39.14 25.63 -6.29
N ARG A 5 -38.86 26.09 -7.52
CA ARG A 5 -37.90 25.42 -8.41
C ARG A 5 -36.46 25.54 -7.92
N ILE A 6 -36.09 26.69 -7.35
CA ILE A 6 -34.74 26.94 -6.84
C ILE A 6 -34.44 26.06 -5.62
N VAL A 7 -35.42 25.93 -4.70
CA VAL A 7 -35.25 25.11 -3.48
C VAL A 7 -35.09 23.63 -3.82
N VAL A 8 -35.87 23.10 -4.78
CA VAL A 8 -35.75 21.70 -5.22
C VAL A 8 -34.38 21.41 -5.84
N SER A 9 -33.84 22.33 -6.64
CA SER A 9 -32.54 22.15 -7.29
C SER A 9 -31.38 22.14 -6.29
N VAL A 10 -31.42 22.96 -5.24
CA VAL A 10 -30.37 23.00 -4.21
C VAL A 10 -30.36 21.73 -3.35
N VAL A 11 -31.54 21.19 -3.03
CA VAL A 11 -31.66 19.96 -2.22
C VAL A 11 -31.16 18.73 -2.98
N VAL A 12 -31.44 18.61 -4.28
CA VAL A 12 -30.94 17.49 -5.11
C VAL A 12 -29.42 17.55 -5.29
N LEU A 13 -28.84 18.75 -5.39
CA LEU A 13 -27.38 18.91 -5.49
C LEU A 13 -26.67 18.54 -4.18
N ALA A 14 -27.28 18.87 -3.02
CA ALA A 14 -26.74 18.51 -1.72
C ALA A 14 -26.78 16.99 -1.47
N LEU A 15 -27.81 16.29 -1.96
CA LEU A 15 -27.93 14.83 -1.85
C LEU A 15 -26.96 14.08 -2.78
N ALA A 16 -26.58 14.66 -3.92
CA ALA A 16 -25.55 14.10 -4.81
C ALA A 16 -24.14 14.17 -4.19
N LEU A 17 -23.87 15.16 -3.34
CA LEU A 17 -22.57 15.33 -2.68
C LEU A 17 -22.39 14.40 -1.47
N SER A 18 -23.47 13.93 -0.84
CA SER A 18 -23.40 12.94 0.25
C SER A 18 -23.07 11.51 -0.22
N GLY A 19 -23.09 11.24 -1.54
CA GLY A 19 -22.80 9.92 -2.11
C GLY A 19 -21.32 9.62 -2.36
N CYS A 20 -20.42 10.58 -2.19
CA CYS A 20 -18.99 10.43 -2.53
C CYS A 20 -18.12 9.99 -1.36
N LYS A 21 -18.65 9.20 -0.41
CA LYS A 21 -17.83 8.60 0.66
C LYS A 21 -17.50 7.13 0.36
N VAL A 22 -17.14 6.84 -0.90
CA VAL A 22 -16.98 5.46 -1.43
C VAL A 22 -15.56 5.17 -1.94
N MET A 23 -14.58 6.05 -1.71
CA MET A 23 -13.27 5.87 -2.36
C MET A 23 -12.05 6.17 -1.48
N GLN A 24 -11.89 5.43 -0.38
CA GLN A 24 -10.57 5.23 0.24
C GLN A 24 -10.39 3.79 0.69
N ARG A 25 -10.53 2.87 -0.27
CA ARG A 25 -9.89 1.56 -0.13
C ARG A 25 -8.69 1.61 -1.05
N ILE A 26 -7.49 1.65 -0.48
CA ILE A 26 -6.32 1.27 -1.27
C ILE A 26 -6.64 -0.11 -1.83
N SER A 27 -6.70 -0.23 -3.16
CA SER A 27 -6.91 -1.53 -3.79
C SER A 27 -5.81 -2.44 -3.27
N GLU A 28 -6.16 -3.57 -2.66
CA GLU A 28 -5.17 -4.50 -2.10
C GLU A 28 -4.13 -4.89 -3.16
N GLY A 29 -4.52 -4.94 -4.44
CA GLY A 29 -3.61 -5.15 -5.55
C GLY A 29 -2.66 -3.97 -5.79
N ALA A 30 -3.14 -2.73 -5.70
CA ALA A 30 -2.31 -1.55 -5.82
C ALA A 30 -1.27 -1.47 -4.70
N TYR A 31 -1.67 -1.76 -3.46
CA TYR A 31 -0.75 -1.82 -2.31
C TYR A 31 0.35 -2.86 -2.52
N ARG A 32 -0.03 -4.10 -2.87
CA ARG A 32 0.93 -5.18 -3.16
C ARG A 32 1.89 -4.81 -4.29
N ASN A 33 1.39 -4.15 -5.32
CA ASN A 33 2.21 -3.71 -6.44
C ASN A 33 3.22 -2.64 -5.99
N ALA A 34 2.78 -1.63 -5.25
CA ALA A 34 3.65 -0.58 -4.73
C ALA A 34 4.76 -1.14 -3.83
N VAL A 35 4.41 -2.04 -2.90
CA VAL A 35 5.40 -2.70 -2.02
C VAL A 35 6.39 -3.53 -2.84
N SER A 36 5.91 -4.28 -3.83
CA SER A 36 6.75 -5.09 -4.71
C SER A 36 7.76 -4.23 -5.49
N ASP A 37 7.32 -3.10 -6.04
CA ASP A 37 8.19 -2.18 -6.78
C ASP A 37 9.16 -1.43 -5.85
N GLY A 38 8.68 -0.92 -4.71
CA GLY A 38 9.52 -0.20 -3.75
C GLY A 38 10.65 -1.07 -3.18
N VAL A 39 10.39 -2.35 -2.88
CA VAL A 39 11.44 -3.30 -2.46
C VAL A 39 12.50 -3.48 -3.55
N VAL A 40 12.11 -3.54 -4.82
CA VAL A 40 13.06 -3.66 -5.93
C VAL A 40 13.98 -2.46 -5.98
N ASP A 41 13.42 -1.26 -5.85
CA ASP A 41 14.19 -0.02 -5.90
C ASP A 41 15.16 0.10 -4.72
N ASP A 42 14.69 -0.17 -3.49
CA ASP A 42 15.50 -0.01 -2.29
C ASP A 42 16.63 -1.04 -2.19
N LEU A 43 16.35 -2.31 -2.55
CA LEU A 43 17.41 -3.32 -2.61
C LEU A 43 18.42 -3.00 -3.72
N LYS A 44 17.96 -2.49 -4.87
CA LYS A 44 18.85 -2.06 -5.95
C LYS A 44 19.74 -0.89 -5.51
N ALA A 45 19.21 0.06 -4.74
CA ALA A 45 19.99 1.16 -4.17
C ALA A 45 21.09 0.66 -3.21
N GLN A 46 20.89 -0.50 -2.59
CA GLN A 46 21.90 -1.19 -1.77
C GLN A 46 22.82 -2.14 -2.56
N GLY A 47 22.72 -2.18 -3.90
CA GLY A 47 23.52 -3.05 -4.76
C GLY A 47 23.05 -4.52 -4.78
N ILE A 48 21.84 -4.79 -4.30
CA ILE A 48 21.25 -6.13 -4.25
C ILE A 48 20.22 -6.26 -5.37
N GLU A 49 20.54 -7.07 -6.39
CA GLU A 49 19.63 -7.31 -7.50
C GLU A 49 18.78 -8.58 -7.30
N LEU A 50 17.47 -8.44 -7.53
CA LEU A 50 16.53 -9.55 -7.56
C LEU A 50 16.48 -10.21 -8.95
N ARG A 51 16.21 -11.52 -8.99
CA ARG A 51 16.01 -12.25 -10.26
C ARG A 51 14.75 -11.81 -11.00
N LYS A 52 13.71 -11.53 -10.24
CA LYS A 52 12.40 -11.10 -10.70
C LYS A 52 11.76 -10.26 -9.60
N ARG A 53 10.70 -9.55 -10.00
CA ARG A 53 9.86 -8.78 -9.09
C ARG A 53 9.27 -9.69 -7.98
N PRO A 54 9.22 -9.22 -6.71
CA PRO A 54 8.65 -9.99 -5.61
C PRO A 54 7.19 -10.37 -5.81
N GLU A 55 6.85 -11.60 -5.44
CA GLU A 55 5.48 -12.08 -5.39
C GLU A 55 4.88 -11.72 -4.02
N CYS A 56 3.84 -10.88 -4.02
CA CYS A 56 3.25 -10.34 -2.81
C CYS A 56 1.86 -10.90 -2.54
N THR A 57 1.63 -11.27 -1.28
CA THR A 57 0.33 -11.63 -0.75
C THR A 57 0.00 -10.72 0.42
N SER A 58 -1.23 -10.22 0.49
CA SER A 58 -1.76 -9.71 1.75
C SER A 58 -2.76 -10.76 2.24
N PRO A 59 -2.52 -11.41 3.40
CA PRO A 59 -3.55 -12.23 4.02
C PRO A 59 -4.79 -11.36 4.25
N LYS A 60 -5.95 -11.99 4.45
CA LYS A 60 -7.19 -11.27 4.76
C LYS A 60 -6.90 -10.23 5.85
N ARG A 61 -7.33 -8.99 5.60
CA ARG A 61 -7.21 -7.87 6.53
C ARG A 61 -7.55 -8.32 7.95
N GLU A 62 -6.65 -8.08 8.89
CA GLU A 62 -6.91 -8.38 10.31
C GLU A 62 -8.04 -7.48 10.83
N THR A 63 -8.02 -6.21 10.42
CA THR A 63 -9.08 -5.22 10.65
C THR A 63 -9.18 -4.29 9.43
N GLU A 64 -10.19 -3.41 9.38
CA GLU A 64 -10.22 -2.38 8.32
C GLU A 64 -9.02 -1.42 8.38
N ALA A 65 -8.43 -1.23 9.58
CA ALA A 65 -7.31 -0.32 9.82
C ALA A 65 -5.92 -0.98 9.70
N THR A 66 -5.81 -2.31 9.80
CA THR A 66 -4.53 -3.02 9.76
C THR A 66 -4.44 -3.94 8.54
N VAL A 67 -3.47 -3.66 7.66
CA VAL A 67 -3.18 -4.45 6.46
C VAL A 67 -1.77 -5.02 6.54
N GLN A 68 -1.64 -6.34 6.46
CA GLN A 68 -0.33 -7.00 6.37
C GLN A 68 -0.01 -7.38 4.94
N VAL A 69 1.26 -7.38 4.58
CA VAL A 69 1.76 -7.86 3.29
C VAL A 69 3.02 -8.68 3.49
N THR A 70 3.09 -9.78 2.77
CA THR A 70 4.25 -10.65 2.71
C THR A 70 4.65 -10.79 1.26
N CYS A 71 5.88 -10.40 0.93
CA CYS A 71 6.45 -10.60 -0.40
C CYS A 71 7.63 -11.56 -0.35
N THR A 72 7.77 -12.39 -1.38
CA THR A 72 8.90 -13.31 -1.53
C THR A 72 9.59 -13.12 -2.86
N ALA A 73 10.92 -13.24 -2.87
CA ALA A 73 11.73 -13.17 -4.07
C ALA A 73 13.02 -13.98 -3.89
N ARG A 74 13.91 -13.90 -4.88
CA ARG A 74 15.28 -14.38 -4.78
C ARG A 74 16.27 -13.37 -5.35
N THR A 75 17.43 -13.23 -4.71
CA THR A 75 18.57 -12.48 -5.27
C THR A 75 19.10 -13.18 -6.52
N ARG A 76 19.89 -12.48 -7.35
CA ARG A 76 20.59 -13.12 -8.49
C ARG A 76 21.44 -14.31 -8.05
N ALA A 77 22.10 -14.22 -6.90
CA ALA A 77 22.85 -15.32 -6.28
C ALA A 77 21.95 -16.50 -5.83
N GLY A 78 20.63 -16.31 -5.75
CA GLY A 78 19.65 -17.35 -5.45
C GLY A 78 19.22 -17.37 -3.98
N GLU A 79 19.67 -16.40 -3.19
CA GLU A 79 19.31 -16.30 -1.78
C GLU A 79 17.84 -15.93 -1.63
N PRO A 80 17.12 -16.53 -0.68
CA PRO A 80 15.72 -16.21 -0.44
C PRO A 80 15.61 -14.80 0.14
N VAL A 81 14.66 -14.04 -0.42
CA VAL A 81 14.29 -12.72 0.09
C VAL A 81 12.87 -12.80 0.63
N LEU A 82 12.68 -12.32 1.85
CA LEU A 82 11.36 -12.19 2.48
C LEU A 82 11.17 -10.74 2.90
N VAL A 83 10.03 -10.19 2.52
CA VAL A 83 9.56 -8.86 2.93
C VAL A 83 8.32 -9.05 3.78
N SER A 84 8.33 -8.47 4.97
CA SER A 84 7.18 -8.40 5.85
C SER A 84 6.81 -6.94 6.05
N GLY A 85 5.57 -6.59 5.72
CA GLY A 85 5.04 -5.24 5.83
C GLY A 85 3.75 -5.20 6.62
N VAL A 86 3.56 -4.13 7.38
CA VAL A 86 2.29 -3.79 8.03
C VAL A 86 1.98 -2.32 7.80
N ALA A 87 0.74 -2.04 7.40
CA ALA A 87 0.17 -0.72 7.35
C ALA A 87 -0.90 -0.61 8.45
N TYR A 88 -0.72 0.33 9.36
CA TYR A 88 -1.68 0.73 10.39
C TYR A 88 -2.44 1.97 9.93
N ASP A 89 -3.63 2.17 10.50
CA ASP A 89 -4.52 3.31 10.19
C ASP A 89 -4.78 3.41 8.67
N ALA A 90 -4.88 2.25 8.00
CA ALA A 90 -5.03 2.11 6.55
C ALA A 90 -6.40 2.58 6.02
N ASP A 91 -7.33 2.84 6.93
CA ASP A 91 -8.64 3.44 6.71
C ASP A 91 -8.62 4.97 6.81
N THR A 92 -7.44 5.58 7.01
CA THR A 92 -7.26 7.02 7.13
C THR A 92 -6.41 7.59 5.98
N ASP A 93 -6.40 8.92 5.85
CA ASP A 93 -5.54 9.65 4.91
C ASP A 93 -4.04 9.57 5.23
N ARG A 94 -3.66 9.05 6.41
CA ARG A 94 -2.28 9.04 6.91
C ARG A 94 -1.91 7.67 7.49
N PRO A 95 -1.83 6.62 6.65
CA PRO A 95 -1.41 5.31 7.11
C PRO A 95 0.02 5.37 7.65
N ARG A 96 0.31 4.52 8.63
CA ARG A 96 1.66 4.32 9.17
C ARG A 96 2.15 2.96 8.74
N GLU A 97 3.25 2.93 8.01
CA GLU A 97 3.80 1.71 7.44
C GLU A 97 5.07 1.27 8.18
N SER A 98 5.33 -0.04 8.20
CA SER A 98 6.56 -0.63 8.72
C SER A 98 6.90 -1.87 7.90
N TYR A 99 8.11 -1.88 7.36
CA TYR A 99 8.63 -2.94 6.49
C TYR A 99 9.94 -3.49 7.04
N VAL A 100 10.10 -4.80 6.91
CA VAL A 100 11.33 -5.52 7.21
C VAL A 100 11.67 -6.39 6.02
N VAL A 101 12.89 -6.27 5.49
CA VAL A 101 13.42 -7.13 4.44
C VAL A 101 14.53 -7.98 5.01
N THR A 102 14.45 -9.27 4.73
CA THR A 102 15.48 -10.24 5.08
C THR A 102 16.01 -10.95 3.84
N ILE A 103 17.30 -11.25 3.85
CA ILE A 103 17.98 -12.07 2.84
C ILE A 103 18.66 -13.23 3.56
N ALA A 104 18.35 -14.46 3.13
CA ALA A 104 18.82 -15.67 3.81
C ALA A 104 18.53 -15.64 5.34
N GLY A 105 17.41 -15.03 5.74
CA GLY A 105 16.98 -14.90 7.14
C GLY A 105 17.66 -13.78 7.94
N ARG A 106 18.56 -13.00 7.33
CA ARG A 106 19.21 -11.86 7.99
C ARG A 106 18.52 -10.57 7.56
N GLU A 107 18.20 -9.70 8.52
CA GLU A 107 17.65 -8.38 8.23
C GLU A 107 18.68 -7.51 7.50
N VAL A 108 18.28 -6.95 6.37
CA VAL A 108 19.09 -6.03 5.56
C VAL A 108 18.47 -4.64 5.45
N LEU A 109 17.16 -4.55 5.69
CA LEU A 109 16.40 -3.31 5.60
C LEU A 109 15.27 -3.31 6.61
N ARG A 110 15.10 -2.16 7.28
CA ARG A 110 13.93 -1.86 8.10
C ARG A 110 13.59 -0.39 7.93
N GLN A 111 12.34 -0.11 7.57
CA GLN A 111 11.93 1.24 7.21
C GLN A 111 10.42 1.40 7.25
N ASN A 112 9.97 2.66 7.28
CA ASN A 112 8.58 3.03 7.49
C ASN A 112 7.91 3.56 6.20
N CYS A 113 8.58 3.32 5.06
CA CYS A 113 8.27 3.81 3.71
C CYS A 113 9.06 2.90 2.74
N LEU A 114 8.58 2.61 1.53
CA LEU A 114 9.33 1.88 0.49
C LEU A 114 9.33 2.63 -0.86
N GLY A 115 10.46 2.59 -1.57
CA GLY A 115 10.58 3.09 -2.95
C GLY A 115 10.96 4.56 -3.10
N ILE A 116 10.81 5.07 -4.33
CA ILE A 116 11.29 6.40 -4.74
C ILE A 116 10.57 7.50 -3.96
N GLY A 117 11.33 8.25 -3.15
CA GLY A 117 10.82 9.33 -2.28
C GLY A 117 10.81 8.97 -0.80
N CYS A 118 11.20 7.75 -0.45
CA CYS A 118 11.50 7.36 0.92
C CYS A 118 12.97 7.68 1.23
N GLY A 119 13.24 8.91 1.70
CA GLY A 119 14.59 9.39 2.02
C GLY A 119 14.73 10.90 1.95
#